data_AF-A0A934AI42-F1
#
_entry.id   AF-A0A934AI42-F1
#
_cell.length_a   1.000
_cell.length_b   1.000
_cell.length_c   1.000
_cell.angle_alpha   90.00
_cell.angle_beta   90.00
_cell.angle_gamma   90.00
#
_symmetry.space_group_name_H-M   'P 1'
#
loop_
_entity.id
_entity.type
_entity.pdbx_description
1 polymer ?
#
loop_
_entity_poly.entity_id
_entity_poly.type
_entity_poly.pdbx_seq_one_letter_code
_entity_poly.pdbx_strand_id
1 'polypeptide(L)'
;MLILVLWAAAVAAGCVLHPLYRSRPEGRLAYAFATRGSVWLGFVAGSLIIGGMISGVQTEDSPANAFAMVGALVSWPFMCACACIFALPFLYLGRLVCAMLSEGGEEAADGRPRATARPASQEPPARPVRERAPPRRPWSLIAVLIVLAGLAIIIGLAVPRHQDSIAGRRSQGHPNRGKLGAIRHALSVYQGDQGGAHPASPETLLVDGKYLAVIPTLEGLPHAPSNTVTLYRSRTPGDTGGWGYVSDPSDADRGRIFIDCTHTDSKGKAWASY
;
A
#
# COMPACT_ATOMS: atom_id res chain seq x y z
N MET A 1 0.04 2.89 3.22
CA MET A 1 -0.78 2.72 2.00
C MET A 1 -2.03 3.60 2.00
N LEU A 2 -2.88 3.57 3.04
CA LEU A 2 -4.13 4.34 3.11
C LEU A 2 -3.95 5.86 2.89
N ILE A 3 -2.93 6.48 3.52
CA ILE A 3 -2.63 7.92 3.38
C ILE A 3 -2.27 8.30 1.94
N LEU A 4 -1.52 7.43 1.24
CA LEU A 4 -1.17 7.61 -0.17
C LEU A 4 -2.40 7.52 -1.08
N VAL A 5 -3.34 6.61 -0.76
CA VAL A 5 -4.62 6.46 -1.49
C VAL A 5 -5.51 7.68 -1.27
N LEU A 6 -5.63 8.17 -0.04
CA LEU A 6 -6.41 9.37 0.30
C LEU A 6 -5.83 10.64 -0.36
N TRP A 7 -4.50 10.76 -0.39
CA TRP A 7 -3.83 11.86 -1.08
C TRP A 7 -4.06 11.82 -2.60
N ALA A 8 -3.91 10.65 -3.22
CA ALA A 8 -4.18 10.48 -4.65
C ALA A 8 -5.65 10.76 -5.00
N ALA A 9 -6.60 10.35 -4.16
CA ALA A 9 -8.02 10.63 -4.34
C ALA A 9 -8.33 12.13 -4.24
N ALA A 10 -7.71 12.85 -3.31
CA ALA A 10 -7.88 14.30 -3.17
C ALA A 10 -7.33 15.07 -4.40
N VAL A 11 -6.16 14.64 -4.92
CA VAL A 11 -5.60 15.22 -6.16
C VAL A 11 -6.49 14.94 -7.36
N ALA A 12 -7.02 13.72 -7.50
CA ALA A 12 -7.94 13.36 -8.57
C ALA A 12 -9.25 14.16 -8.50
N ALA A 13 -9.82 14.32 -7.29
CA ALA A 13 -11.02 15.13 -7.08
C ALA A 13 -10.81 16.61 -7.47
N GLY A 14 -9.64 17.18 -7.13
CA GLY A 14 -9.27 18.54 -7.55
C GLY A 14 -9.21 18.69 -9.08
N CYS A 15 -8.63 17.72 -9.79
CA CYS A 15 -8.58 17.71 -11.25
C CYS A 15 -9.97 17.61 -11.90
N VAL A 16 -10.89 16.82 -11.31
CA VAL A 16 -12.26 16.64 -11.82
C VAL A 16 -13.15 17.86 -11.56
N LEU A 17 -12.93 18.59 -10.46
CA LEU A 17 -13.71 19.78 -10.11
C LEU A 17 -13.21 21.06 -10.80
N HIS A 18 -11.99 21.06 -11.33
CA HIS A 18 -11.39 22.21 -12.02
C HIS A 18 -12.24 22.78 -13.19
N PRO A 19 -12.86 21.98 -14.07
CA PRO A 19 -13.68 22.50 -15.17
C PRO A 19 -14.96 23.20 -14.69
N LEU A 20 -15.56 22.72 -13.58
CA LEU A 20 -16.80 23.26 -13.03
C LEU A 20 -16.60 24.64 -12.38
N TYR A 21 -15.40 24.91 -11.86
CA TYR A 21 -15.07 26.18 -11.21
C TYR A 21 -14.68 27.30 -12.20
N ARG A 22 -14.31 26.95 -13.44
CA ARG A 22 -13.84 27.89 -14.47
C ARG A 22 -14.97 28.74 -15.08
N SER A 23 -16.23 28.32 -14.96
CA SER A 23 -17.40 28.96 -15.59
C SER A 23 -17.90 30.21 -14.86
N ARG A 24 -17.42 30.52 -13.65
CA ARG A 24 -17.82 31.74 -12.91
C ARG A 24 -16.62 32.67 -12.70
N PRO A 25 -16.71 33.95 -13.09
CA PRO A 25 -15.60 34.92 -12.98
C PRO A 25 -15.15 35.13 -11.52
N GLU A 26 -16.05 34.97 -10.55
CA GLU A 26 -15.74 35.06 -9.12
C GLU A 26 -15.02 33.82 -8.55
N GLY A 27 -15.00 32.69 -9.27
CA GLY A 27 -14.40 31.43 -8.80
C GLY A 27 -12.87 31.34 -8.92
N ARG A 28 -12.24 32.20 -9.72
CA ARG A 28 -10.78 32.09 -10.02
C ARG A 28 -9.88 32.42 -8.82
N LEU A 29 -10.28 33.38 -7.97
CA LEU A 29 -9.54 33.73 -6.76
C LEU A 29 -9.73 32.68 -5.65
N ALA A 30 -10.95 32.16 -5.49
CA ALA A 30 -11.25 31.11 -4.51
C ALA A 30 -10.53 29.79 -4.84
N TYR A 31 -10.42 29.41 -6.11
CA TYR A 31 -9.75 28.18 -6.54
C TYR A 31 -8.22 28.23 -6.35
N ALA A 32 -7.60 29.38 -6.63
CA ALA A 32 -6.17 29.58 -6.40
C ALA A 32 -5.80 29.55 -4.92
N PHE A 33 -6.69 30.02 -4.04
CA PHE A 33 -6.52 29.96 -2.60
C PHE A 33 -6.77 28.55 -2.05
N ALA A 34 -7.79 27.85 -2.55
CA ALA A 34 -8.10 26.47 -2.14
C ALA A 34 -7.01 25.47 -2.53
N THR A 35 -6.49 25.52 -3.75
CA THR A 35 -5.48 24.54 -4.21
C THR A 35 -4.10 24.76 -3.60
N ARG A 36 -3.67 26.00 -3.38
CA ARG A 36 -2.39 26.31 -2.71
C ARG A 36 -2.47 26.11 -1.20
N GLY A 37 -3.60 26.49 -0.59
CA GLY A 37 -3.84 26.32 0.85
C GLY A 37 -3.99 24.85 1.25
N SER A 38 -4.74 24.05 0.49
CA SER A 38 -5.02 22.65 0.85
C SER A 38 -3.79 21.74 0.82
N VAL A 39 -2.87 21.96 -0.13
CA VAL A 39 -1.62 21.19 -0.21
C VAL A 39 -0.71 21.51 0.98
N TRP A 40 -0.66 22.78 1.38
CA TRP A 40 0.15 23.22 2.53
C TRP A 40 -0.46 22.75 3.86
N LEU A 41 -1.78 22.90 4.03
CA LEU A 41 -2.52 22.39 5.20
C LEU A 41 -2.43 20.87 5.33
N GLY A 42 -2.52 20.12 4.21
CA GLY A 42 -2.35 18.66 4.22
C GLY A 42 -0.95 18.23 4.64
N PHE A 43 0.09 18.98 4.23
CA PHE A 43 1.48 18.72 4.64
C PHE A 43 1.72 19.03 6.12
N VAL A 44 1.19 20.15 6.61
CA VAL A 44 1.29 20.53 8.03
C VAL A 44 0.50 19.58 8.93
N ALA A 45 -0.73 19.22 8.55
CA ALA A 45 -1.56 18.28 9.30
C ALA A 45 -0.95 16.87 9.32
N GLY A 46 -0.43 16.39 8.18
CA GLY A 46 0.26 15.10 8.11
C GLY A 46 1.52 15.06 8.99
N SER A 47 2.28 16.15 9.04
CA SER A 47 3.48 16.26 9.88
C SER A 47 3.14 16.29 11.37
N LEU A 48 2.06 16.97 11.76
CA LEU A 48 1.58 17.00 13.16
C LEU A 48 1.03 15.64 13.61
N ILE A 49 0.33 14.91 12.75
CA ILE A 49 -0.18 13.57 13.08
C ILE A 49 0.97 12.57 13.26
N ILE A 50 1.99 12.62 12.40
CA ILE A 50 3.17 11.76 12.52
C ILE A 50 3.97 12.11 13.79
N GLY A 51 4.13 13.41 14.09
CA GLY A 51 4.75 13.87 15.34
C GLY A 51 3.98 13.39 16.58
N GLY A 52 2.65 13.52 16.59
CA GLY A 52 1.80 13.10 17.71
C GLY A 52 1.79 11.58 17.95
N MET A 53 1.88 10.77 16.88
CA MET A 53 2.00 9.31 17.02
C MET A 53 3.35 8.88 17.63
N ILE A 54 4.41 9.68 17.45
CA ILE A 54 5.72 9.42 18.05
C ILE A 54 5.74 9.89 19.52
N SER A 55 5.05 10.97 19.85
CA SER A 55 4.97 11.49 21.23
C SER A 55 4.01 10.73 22.16
N GLY A 56 3.17 9.83 21.63
CA GLY A 56 2.27 8.97 22.41
C GLY A 56 2.92 7.69 22.95
N VAL A 57 4.19 7.43 22.65
CA VAL A 57 4.96 6.33 23.25
C VAL A 57 5.35 6.75 24.65
N GLN A 58 4.74 6.10 25.65
CA GLN A 58 4.86 6.43 27.06
C GLN A 58 6.33 6.57 27.51
N THR A 59 6.57 7.65 28.23
CA THR A 59 7.80 7.98 28.95
C THR A 59 7.98 7.00 30.12
N GLU A 60 8.65 5.88 29.88
CA GLU A 60 9.43 5.23 30.94
C GLU A 60 10.91 5.58 30.73
N ASP A 61 11.58 5.93 31.83
CA ASP A 61 12.91 6.56 31.93
C ASP A 61 14.07 5.65 31.45
N SER A 62 14.06 5.25 30.18
CA SER A 62 15.14 4.48 29.57
C SER A 62 16.07 5.36 28.71
N PRO A 63 17.40 5.28 28.89
CA PRO A 63 18.38 6.02 28.08
C PRO A 63 18.35 5.67 26.58
N ALA A 64 17.61 4.64 26.18
CA ALA A 64 17.35 4.32 24.77
C ALA A 64 16.56 5.42 24.03
N ASN A 65 15.78 6.24 24.74
CA ASN A 65 14.93 7.27 24.12
C ASN A 65 15.73 8.49 23.61
N ALA A 66 16.90 8.76 24.17
CA ALA A 66 17.77 9.86 23.71
C ALA A 66 18.31 9.62 22.29
N PHE A 67 18.62 8.37 21.94
CA PHE A 67 19.09 8.03 20.59
C PHE A 67 17.96 8.11 19.53
N ALA A 68 16.72 7.84 19.93
CA ALA A 68 15.56 7.97 19.04
C ALA A 68 15.29 9.44 18.67
N MET A 69 15.43 10.39 19.61
CA MET A 69 15.27 11.82 19.31
C MET A 69 16.35 12.36 18.36
N VAL A 70 17.61 11.95 18.53
CA VAL A 70 18.70 12.37 17.64
C VAL A 70 18.49 11.79 16.23
N GLY A 71 18.05 10.54 16.11
CA GLY A 71 17.69 9.94 14.82
C GLY A 71 16.55 10.66 14.10
N ALA A 72 15.54 11.12 14.83
CA ALA A 72 14.43 11.90 14.28
C ALA A 72 14.88 13.29 13.77
N LEU A 73 15.79 13.96 14.49
CA LEU A 73 16.31 15.27 14.11
C LEU A 73 17.21 15.22 12.85
N VAL A 74 17.99 14.14 12.68
CA VAL A 74 18.87 13.99 11.51
C VAL A 74 18.12 13.51 10.26
N SER A 75 17.02 12.76 10.43
CA SER A 75 16.23 12.24 9.30
C SER A 75 15.25 13.25 8.70
N TRP A 76 14.83 14.26 9.46
CA TRP A 76 13.92 15.31 9.00
C TRP A 76 14.41 16.12 7.78
N PRO A 77 15.66 16.66 7.75
CA PRO A 77 16.15 17.37 6.57
C PRO A 77 16.28 16.47 5.33
N PHE A 78 16.58 15.17 5.52
CA PHE A 78 16.69 14.21 4.43
C PHE A 78 15.32 13.87 3.81
N MET A 79 14.29 13.74 4.65
CA MET A 79 12.90 13.58 4.23
C MET A 79 12.38 14.82 3.49
N CYS A 80 12.70 16.03 3.98
CA CYS A 80 12.39 17.28 3.28
C CYS A 80 13.08 17.39 1.92
N ALA A 81 14.38 17.05 1.84
CA ALA A 81 15.12 17.07 0.58
C ALA A 81 14.56 16.07 -0.44
N CYS A 82 14.23 14.85 -0.01
CA CYS A 82 13.59 13.85 -0.86
C CYS A 82 12.20 14.33 -1.32
N ALA A 83 11.37 14.87 -0.42
CA ALA A 83 10.06 15.39 -0.77
C ALA A 83 10.14 16.52 -1.82
N CYS A 84 11.14 17.41 -1.71
CA CYS A 84 11.38 18.45 -2.71
C CYS A 84 11.80 17.87 -4.07
N ILE A 85 12.73 16.90 -4.08
CA ILE A 85 13.21 16.27 -5.32
C ILE A 85 12.09 15.52 -6.04
N PHE A 86 11.17 14.88 -5.30
CA PHE A 86 10.05 14.15 -5.91
C PHE A 86 8.85 15.06 -6.23
N ALA A 87 8.58 16.13 -5.47
CA ALA A 87 7.41 16.98 -5.71
C ALA A 87 7.62 17.97 -6.88
N LEU A 88 8.85 18.47 -7.08
CA LEU A 88 9.13 19.47 -8.12
C LEU A 88 8.85 18.97 -9.55
N PRO A 89 9.21 17.75 -9.95
CA PRO A 89 8.86 17.21 -11.27
C PRO A 89 7.35 17.07 -11.46
N PHE A 90 6.60 16.66 -10.45
CA PHE A 90 5.13 16.52 -10.54
C PHE A 90 4.43 17.88 -10.61
N LEU A 91 4.91 18.88 -9.88
CA LEU A 91 4.39 20.25 -10.00
C LEU A 91 4.70 20.86 -11.36
N TYR A 92 5.88 20.58 -11.92
CA TYR A 92 6.27 21.01 -13.25
C TYR A 92 5.41 20.31 -14.33
N LEU A 93 5.23 18.99 -14.22
CA LEU A 93 4.39 18.21 -15.13
C LEU A 93 2.92 18.63 -15.04
N GLY A 94 2.40 18.88 -13.84
CA GLY A 94 1.03 19.37 -13.62
C GLY A 94 0.79 20.73 -14.26
N ARG A 95 1.76 21.66 -14.18
CA ARG A 95 1.67 22.95 -14.89
C ARG A 95 1.68 22.76 -16.41
N LEU A 96 2.49 21.83 -16.90
CA LEU A 96 2.60 21.53 -18.34
C LEU A 96 1.30 20.91 -18.87
N VAL A 97 0.68 20.01 -18.12
CA VAL A 97 -0.63 19.43 -18.43
C VAL A 97 -1.74 20.47 -18.37
N CYS A 98 -1.77 21.34 -17.35
CA CYS A 98 -2.76 22.42 -17.27
C CYS A 98 -2.62 23.43 -18.41
N ALA A 99 -1.40 23.75 -18.84
CA ALA A 99 -1.16 24.60 -20.02
C ALA A 99 -1.71 23.93 -21.29
N MET A 100 -1.44 22.63 -21.48
CA MET A 100 -1.93 21.85 -22.61
C MET A 100 -3.46 21.73 -22.65
N LEU A 101 -4.12 21.61 -21.49
CA LEU A 101 -5.59 21.55 -21.40
C LEU A 101 -6.27 22.92 -21.55
N SER A 102 -5.55 24.02 -21.30
CA SER A 102 -6.12 25.36 -21.43
C SER A 102 -6.29 25.83 -22.87
N GLU A 103 -5.54 25.28 -23.82
CA GLU A 103 -5.62 25.70 -25.24
C GLU A 103 -6.78 25.06 -26.02
N GLY A 104 -7.53 24.12 -25.43
CA GLY A 104 -8.55 23.34 -26.15
C GLY A 104 -10.01 23.76 -25.98
N GLY A 105 -10.32 24.94 -25.40
CA GLY A 105 -11.64 25.22 -24.83
C GLY A 105 -12.51 26.33 -25.43
N GLU A 106 -12.09 27.02 -26.49
CA GLU A 106 -12.91 28.09 -27.12
C GLU A 106 -13.62 27.60 -28.38
N GLU A 107 -14.59 26.69 -28.23
CA GLU A 107 -15.56 26.40 -29.30
C GLU A 107 -16.97 26.81 -28.85
N ALA A 108 -17.35 28.00 -29.31
CA ALA A 108 -18.67 28.36 -29.83
C ALA A 108 -19.91 28.04 -28.99
N ALA A 109 -20.26 28.98 -28.10
CA ALA A 109 -21.66 29.27 -27.78
C ALA A 109 -22.16 30.43 -28.68
N ASP A 110 -22.29 30.20 -30.00
CA ASP A 110 -22.97 31.15 -30.90
C ASP A 110 -24.49 30.94 -30.79
N GLY A 111 -25.07 31.53 -29.76
CA GLY A 111 -26.51 31.57 -29.51
C GLY A 111 -27.24 32.58 -30.39
N ARG A 112 -27.23 32.41 -31.72
CA ARG A 112 -28.03 33.28 -32.60
C ARG A 112 -29.52 32.98 -32.47
N PRO A 113 -30.35 33.97 -32.12
CA PRO A 113 -31.81 33.83 -32.12
C PRO A 113 -32.34 33.65 -33.54
N ARG A 114 -33.30 32.74 -33.68
CA ARG A 114 -33.98 32.38 -34.92
C ARG A 114 -34.85 33.55 -35.37
N ALA A 115 -34.30 34.42 -36.22
CA ALA A 115 -35.03 35.54 -36.82
C ALA A 115 -36.04 35.03 -37.85
N THR A 116 -37.29 35.40 -37.61
CA THR A 116 -38.47 35.18 -38.43
C THR A 116 -38.40 35.97 -39.75
N ALA A 117 -38.87 35.31 -40.82
CA ALA A 117 -39.34 35.80 -42.12
C ALA A 117 -38.83 37.17 -42.63
N ARG A 118 -37.98 37.13 -43.67
CA ARG A 118 -37.63 38.29 -44.50
C ARG A 118 -38.16 38.09 -45.93
N PRO A 119 -38.85 39.09 -46.53
CA PRO A 119 -39.46 38.98 -47.85
C PRO A 119 -38.43 39.01 -48.99
N ALA A 120 -38.85 38.41 -50.10
CA ALA A 120 -38.07 38.14 -51.30
C ALA A 120 -37.66 39.42 -52.05
N SER A 121 -36.34 39.72 -52.05
CA SER A 121 -35.59 40.33 -53.16
C SER A 121 -34.19 40.77 -52.68
N GLN A 122 -33.35 39.82 -52.24
CA GLN A 122 -31.92 40.10 -52.01
C GLN A 122 -31.07 39.10 -52.78
N GLU A 123 -30.14 39.68 -53.53
CA GLU A 123 -29.09 39.06 -54.32
C GLU A 123 -28.31 38.01 -53.49
N PRO A 124 -27.84 36.89 -54.10
CA PRO A 124 -27.31 35.77 -53.34
C PRO A 124 -26.10 36.21 -52.50
N PRO A 125 -26.15 36.12 -51.15
CA PRO A 125 -25.02 36.53 -50.34
C PRO A 125 -23.85 35.58 -50.60
N ALA A 126 -22.66 36.16 -50.78
CA ALA A 126 -21.40 35.46 -51.00
C ALA A 126 -21.25 34.30 -50.00
N ARG A 127 -21.00 33.10 -50.53
CA ARG A 127 -20.82 31.89 -49.71
C ARG A 127 -19.78 32.18 -48.62
N PRO A 128 -20.08 31.96 -47.32
CA PRO A 128 -19.10 32.14 -46.27
C PRO A 128 -17.93 31.20 -46.54
N VAL A 129 -16.73 31.77 -46.57
CA VAL A 129 -15.48 31.04 -46.72
C VAL A 129 -15.41 30.04 -45.58
N ARG A 130 -15.48 28.74 -45.91
CA ARG A 130 -15.42 27.64 -44.95
C ARG A 130 -14.01 27.62 -44.36
N GLU A 131 -13.82 28.29 -43.22
CA GLU A 131 -12.59 28.21 -42.44
C GLU A 131 -12.32 26.74 -42.12
N ARG A 132 -11.20 26.23 -42.64
CA ARG A 132 -10.78 24.86 -42.40
C ARG A 132 -10.31 24.78 -40.94
N ALA A 133 -10.94 23.90 -40.16
CA ALA A 133 -10.51 23.62 -38.80
C ALA A 133 -9.01 23.32 -38.77
N PRO A 134 -8.26 23.85 -37.79
CA PRO A 134 -6.83 23.66 -37.72
C PRO A 134 -6.51 22.16 -37.58
N PRO A 135 -5.47 21.66 -38.27
CA PRO A 135 -5.09 20.26 -38.19
C PRO A 135 -4.71 19.91 -36.74
N ARG A 136 -5.33 18.86 -36.20
CA ARG A 136 -4.96 18.29 -34.89
C ARG A 136 -3.49 17.89 -34.94
N ARG A 137 -2.66 18.53 -34.13
CA ARG A 137 -1.23 18.20 -34.05
C ARG A 137 -1.09 16.79 -33.48
N PRO A 138 -0.50 15.83 -34.23
CA PRO A 138 -0.22 14.52 -33.67
C PRO A 138 0.71 14.72 -32.47
N TRP A 139 0.41 14.04 -31.37
CA TRP A 139 1.23 14.10 -30.17
C TRP A 139 2.68 13.87 -30.56
N SER A 140 3.59 14.73 -30.08
CA SER A 140 4.99 14.61 -30.48
C SER A 140 5.51 13.25 -30.04
N LEU A 141 6.06 12.48 -30.98
CA LEU A 141 6.74 11.21 -30.69
C LEU A 141 7.77 11.38 -29.56
N ILE A 142 8.38 12.57 -29.49
CA ILE A 142 9.31 12.99 -28.44
C ILE A 142 8.67 12.93 -27.04
N ALA A 143 7.44 13.41 -26.87
CA ALA A 143 6.76 13.38 -25.57
C ALA A 143 6.53 11.94 -25.09
N VAL A 144 6.17 11.03 -26.01
CA VAL A 144 5.97 9.61 -25.69
C VAL A 144 7.29 8.95 -25.28
N LEU A 145 8.38 9.24 -25.99
CA LEU A 145 9.71 8.69 -25.69
C LEU A 145 10.23 9.11 -24.31
N ILE A 146 9.99 10.36 -23.89
CA ILE A 146 10.41 10.85 -22.57
C ILE A 146 9.69 10.12 -21.44
N VAL A 147 8.38 9.86 -21.58
CA VAL A 147 7.60 9.15 -20.56
C VAL A 147 8.06 7.68 -20.43
N LEU A 148 8.29 7.00 -21.56
CA LEU A 148 8.77 5.62 -21.55
C LEU A 148 10.16 5.47 -20.92
N ALA A 149 11.07 6.41 -21.23
CA ALA A 149 12.40 6.43 -20.63
C ALA A 149 12.34 6.63 -19.10
N GLY A 150 11.49 7.55 -18.63
CA GLY A 150 11.29 7.77 -17.19
C GLY A 150 10.76 6.53 -16.47
N LEU A 151 9.79 5.83 -17.07
CA LEU A 151 9.21 4.62 -16.49
C LEU A 151 10.25 3.48 -16.37
N ALA A 152 11.10 3.30 -17.39
CA ALA A 152 12.15 2.29 -17.37
C ALA A 152 13.17 2.52 -16.24
N ILE A 153 13.55 3.78 -15.99
CA ILE A 153 14.48 4.14 -14.91
C ILE A 153 13.86 3.84 -13.55
N ILE A 154 12.59 4.21 -13.34
CA ILE A 154 11.89 3.96 -12.06
C ILE A 154 11.80 2.46 -11.77
N ILE A 155 11.46 1.64 -12.78
CA ILE A 155 11.40 0.17 -12.62
C ILE A 155 12.78 -0.40 -12.30
N GLY A 156 13.83 0.03 -13.02
CA GLY A 156 15.19 -0.46 -12.80
C GLY A 156 15.72 -0.22 -11.39
N LEU A 157 15.39 0.92 -10.77
CA LEU A 157 15.82 1.25 -9.41
C LEU A 157 15.01 0.53 -8.31
N ALA A 158 13.78 0.08 -8.60
CA ALA A 158 12.90 -0.54 -7.60
C ALA A 158 13.17 -2.04 -7.37
N VAL A 159 13.67 -2.76 -8.39
CA VAL A 159 13.82 -4.23 -8.36
C VAL A 159 14.87 -4.76 -7.37
N PRO A 160 16.09 -4.20 -7.21
CA PRO A 160 17.14 -4.88 -6.46
C PRO A 160 16.84 -5.09 -4.97
N ARG A 161 15.96 -4.29 -4.36
CA ARG A 161 15.58 -4.44 -2.93
C ARG A 161 14.56 -5.55 -2.65
N HIS A 162 13.87 -6.06 -3.67
CA HIS A 162 12.84 -7.09 -3.48
C HIS A 162 13.36 -8.52 -3.58
N GLN A 163 14.56 -8.73 -4.11
CA GLN A 163 15.14 -10.08 -4.18
C GLN A 163 15.68 -10.53 -2.81
N ASP A 164 16.25 -9.61 -2.02
CA ASP A 164 16.70 -9.92 -0.66
C ASP A 164 15.55 -10.19 0.31
N SER A 165 14.35 -9.65 0.06
CA SER A 165 13.17 -9.93 0.89
C SER A 165 12.48 -11.26 0.54
N ILE A 166 12.73 -11.81 -0.65
CA ILE A 166 12.23 -13.14 -1.06
C ILE A 166 13.27 -14.23 -0.78
N ALA A 167 14.55 -13.95 -1.03
CA ALA A 167 15.67 -14.86 -0.73
C ALA A 167 16.03 -14.85 0.76
N GLY A 168 16.06 -13.68 1.42
CA GLY A 168 16.33 -13.54 2.86
C GLY A 168 15.22 -14.03 3.78
N ARG A 169 13.96 -14.08 3.31
CA ARG A 169 12.88 -14.81 4.03
C ARG A 169 13.00 -16.33 3.93
N ARG A 170 13.65 -16.84 2.87
CA ARG A 170 13.88 -18.29 2.68
C ARG A 170 15.17 -18.79 3.33
N SER A 171 16.17 -17.93 3.52
CA SER A 171 17.50 -18.35 3.99
C SER A 171 17.74 -18.25 5.51
N GLN A 172 16.87 -17.58 6.27
CA GLN A 172 17.10 -17.38 7.72
C GLN A 172 15.97 -17.84 8.65
N GLY A 173 14.87 -18.36 8.11
CA GLY A 173 13.84 -19.02 8.89
C GLY A 173 13.79 -20.48 8.48
N HIS A 174 14.08 -21.40 9.40
CA HIS A 174 14.01 -22.85 9.16
C HIS A 174 12.74 -23.21 8.38
N PRO A 175 12.80 -24.18 7.44
CA PRO A 175 11.63 -24.65 6.69
C PRO A 175 10.45 -25.02 7.60
N ASN A 176 10.74 -25.43 8.83
CA ASN A 176 9.78 -25.76 9.87
C ASN A 176 8.88 -24.59 10.30
N ARG A 177 9.31 -23.32 10.14
CA ARG A 177 8.46 -22.15 10.47
C ARG A 177 7.29 -21.99 9.50
N GLY A 178 7.52 -22.26 8.22
CA GLY A 178 6.45 -22.27 7.21
C GLY A 178 5.46 -23.39 7.50
N LYS A 179 5.97 -24.59 7.83
CA LYS A 179 5.17 -25.75 8.24
C LYS A 179 4.33 -25.44 9.48
N LEU A 180 4.91 -24.82 10.51
CA LEU A 180 4.20 -24.36 11.72
C LEU A 180 3.11 -23.34 11.42
N GLY A 181 3.41 -22.36 10.55
CA GLY A 181 2.45 -21.35 10.10
C GLY A 181 1.25 -21.97 9.37
N ALA A 182 1.47 -23.00 8.55
CA ALA A 182 0.41 -23.73 7.87
C ALA A 182 -0.54 -24.43 8.86
N ILE A 183 0.00 -25.12 9.88
CA ILE A 183 -0.84 -25.77 10.90
C ILE A 183 -1.60 -24.73 11.73
N ARG A 184 -0.97 -23.61 12.11
CA ARG A 184 -1.64 -22.53 12.84
C ARG A 184 -2.77 -21.88 12.04
N HIS A 185 -2.56 -21.71 10.73
CA HIS A 185 -3.62 -21.24 9.84
C HIS A 185 -4.78 -22.23 9.79
N ALA A 186 -4.52 -23.53 9.63
CA ALA A 186 -5.55 -24.57 9.65
C ALA A 186 -6.34 -24.60 10.97
N LEU A 187 -5.66 -24.47 12.11
CA LEU A 187 -6.30 -24.34 13.43
C LEU A 187 -7.19 -23.10 13.53
N SER A 188 -6.75 -21.95 12.98
CA SER A 188 -7.55 -20.73 12.98
C SER A 188 -8.81 -20.84 12.12
N VAL A 189 -8.74 -21.50 10.97
CA VAL A 189 -9.92 -21.76 10.11
C VAL A 189 -10.87 -22.74 10.81
N TYR A 190 -10.35 -23.82 11.39
CA TYR A 190 -11.14 -24.76 12.17
C TYR A 190 -11.87 -24.05 13.33
N GLN A 191 -11.16 -23.18 14.05
CA GLN A 191 -11.75 -22.41 15.15
C GLN A 191 -12.88 -21.49 14.66
N GLY A 192 -12.71 -20.85 13.49
CA GLY A 192 -13.78 -20.05 12.88
C GLY A 192 -15.03 -20.87 12.56
N ASP A 193 -14.84 -22.08 12.03
CA ASP A 193 -15.94 -22.98 11.65
C ASP A 193 -16.63 -23.64 12.86
N GLN A 194 -15.91 -23.84 13.96
CA GLN A 194 -16.41 -24.49 15.19
C GLN A 194 -16.84 -23.49 16.27
N GLY A 195 -17.11 -22.23 15.91
CA GLY A 195 -17.61 -21.23 16.84
C GLY A 195 -16.64 -20.88 17.99
N GLY A 196 -15.34 -20.94 17.73
CA GLY A 196 -14.30 -20.62 18.71
C GLY A 196 -13.68 -21.82 19.43
N ALA A 197 -14.22 -23.04 19.25
CA ALA A 197 -13.71 -24.23 19.92
C ALA A 197 -12.39 -24.73 19.30
N HIS A 198 -11.39 -25.01 20.15
CA HIS A 198 -10.15 -25.68 19.74
C HIS A 198 -10.33 -27.20 19.72
N PRO A 199 -9.72 -27.91 18.74
CA PRO A 199 -9.82 -29.35 18.68
C PRO A 199 -9.10 -30.02 19.88
N ALA A 200 -9.55 -31.22 20.27
CA ALA A 200 -8.87 -32.00 21.30
C ALA A 200 -7.47 -32.45 20.84
N SER A 201 -7.31 -32.70 19.53
CA SER A 201 -6.03 -33.09 18.94
C SER A 201 -5.91 -32.58 17.48
N PRO A 202 -4.71 -32.27 16.98
CA PRO A 202 -4.53 -31.77 15.61
C PRO A 202 -4.88 -32.76 14.49
N GLU A 203 -4.96 -34.05 14.79
CA GLU A 203 -5.39 -35.09 13.83
C GLU A 203 -6.83 -34.87 13.36
N THR A 204 -7.66 -34.20 14.16
CA THR A 204 -9.01 -33.78 13.76
C THR A 204 -9.02 -32.84 12.56
N LEU A 205 -7.93 -32.11 12.32
CA LEU A 205 -7.77 -31.23 11.15
C LEU A 205 -7.60 -32.00 9.84
N LEU A 206 -7.22 -33.28 9.92
CA LEU A 206 -7.05 -34.19 8.79
C LEU A 206 -8.36 -34.82 8.34
N VAL A 207 -9.41 -34.76 9.17
CA VAL A 207 -10.71 -35.33 8.85
C VAL A 207 -11.25 -34.63 7.60
N ASP A 208 -11.54 -35.43 6.58
CA ASP A 208 -11.99 -35.01 5.24
C ASP A 208 -11.00 -34.12 4.46
N GLY A 209 -9.77 -33.95 4.94
CA GLY A 209 -8.74 -33.12 4.31
C GLY A 209 -9.12 -31.65 4.16
N LYS A 210 -10.16 -31.18 4.85
CA LYS A 210 -10.74 -29.84 4.70
C LYS A 210 -9.79 -28.74 5.17
N TYR A 211 -9.15 -28.92 6.33
CA TYR A 211 -8.31 -27.91 6.95
C TYR A 211 -6.82 -28.17 6.72
N LEU A 212 -6.42 -29.44 6.73
CA LEU A 212 -5.06 -29.87 6.49
C LEU A 212 -5.06 -31.22 5.77
N ALA A 213 -4.28 -31.36 4.70
CA ALA A 213 -4.18 -32.63 3.97
C ALA A 213 -3.28 -33.65 4.68
N VAL A 214 -2.20 -33.17 5.30
CA VAL A 214 -1.22 -33.99 6.03
C VAL A 214 -0.51 -33.14 7.06
N ILE A 215 -0.15 -33.72 8.21
CA ILE A 215 0.71 -33.05 9.19
C ILE A 215 2.14 -33.03 8.62
N PRO A 216 2.73 -31.85 8.39
CA PRO A 216 4.04 -31.75 7.76
C PRO A 216 5.14 -32.30 8.67
N THR A 217 6.09 -33.04 8.08
CA THR A 217 7.26 -33.57 8.79
C THR A 217 8.23 -32.45 9.15
N LEU A 218 8.68 -32.39 10.40
CA LEU A 218 9.77 -31.53 10.84
C LEU A 218 11.12 -32.11 10.41
N GLU A 219 12.01 -31.28 9.89
CA GLU A 219 13.33 -31.69 9.38
C GLU A 219 14.41 -30.69 9.84
N GLY A 220 15.67 -31.12 9.87
CA GLY A 220 16.81 -30.25 10.18
C GLY A 220 16.85 -29.76 11.63
N LEU A 221 16.14 -30.44 12.54
CA LEU A 221 16.33 -30.33 13.99
C LEU A 221 17.44 -31.32 14.41
N PRO A 222 18.03 -31.20 15.62
CA PRO A 222 18.94 -32.20 16.19
C PRO A 222 18.19 -33.47 16.64
N HIS A 223 17.23 -33.90 15.83
CA HIS A 223 16.31 -35.02 16.03
C HIS A 223 16.03 -35.67 14.67
N ALA A 224 15.62 -36.93 14.68
CA ALA A 224 15.17 -37.58 13.44
C ALA A 224 13.93 -36.85 12.87
N PRO A 225 13.77 -36.79 11.54
CA PRO A 225 12.58 -36.20 10.95
C PRO A 225 11.30 -36.85 11.48
N SER A 226 10.36 -36.03 11.96
CA SER A 226 9.13 -36.51 12.61
C SER A 226 7.94 -35.64 12.29
N ASN A 227 6.78 -36.25 12.05
CA ASN A 227 5.49 -35.59 11.93
C ASN A 227 4.56 -35.88 13.13
N THR A 228 5.08 -36.55 14.16
CA THR A 228 4.33 -36.91 15.36
C THR A 228 3.90 -35.67 16.12
N VAL A 229 2.66 -35.68 16.61
CA VAL A 229 2.14 -34.67 17.52
C VAL A 229 2.07 -35.25 18.93
N THR A 230 2.71 -34.58 19.87
CA THR A 230 2.64 -34.89 21.31
C THR A 230 1.64 -33.93 21.97
N LEU A 231 0.68 -34.49 22.69
CA LEU A 231 -0.30 -33.73 23.45
C LEU A 231 0.27 -33.34 24.81
N TYR A 232 0.26 -32.05 25.10
CA TYR A 232 0.75 -31.48 26.35
C TYR A 232 -0.39 -30.91 27.17
N ARG A 233 -0.24 -30.97 28.50
CA ARG A 233 -1.12 -30.24 29.42
C ARG A 233 -0.84 -28.73 29.43
N SER A 234 0.44 -28.36 29.32
CA SER A 234 0.90 -26.97 29.29
C SER A 234 2.03 -26.80 28.30
N ARG A 235 2.41 -25.56 27.97
CA ARG A 235 3.48 -25.26 27.01
C ARG A 235 4.88 -25.51 27.58
N THR A 236 5.21 -26.78 27.85
CA THR A 236 6.52 -27.23 28.31
C THR A 236 7.10 -28.23 27.31
N PRO A 237 8.13 -27.87 26.52
CA PRO A 237 8.69 -28.78 25.53
C PRO A 237 9.33 -30.01 26.20
N GLY A 238 9.00 -31.19 25.68
CA GLY A 238 9.58 -32.48 26.08
C GLY A 238 10.75 -32.94 25.19
N ASP A 239 11.14 -32.15 24.19
CA ASP A 239 12.27 -32.42 23.29
C ASP A 239 12.10 -33.67 22.42
N THR A 240 10.87 -33.97 21.97
CA THR A 240 10.61 -35.14 21.11
C THR A 240 11.07 -34.95 19.66
N GLY A 241 11.38 -33.72 19.25
CA GLY A 241 11.68 -33.38 17.86
C GLY A 241 10.45 -33.33 16.94
N GLY A 242 9.25 -33.50 17.51
CA GLY A 242 7.95 -33.44 16.83
C GLY A 242 7.21 -32.12 17.05
N TRP A 243 5.90 -32.17 16.82
CA TRP A 243 4.99 -31.07 17.13
C TRP A 243 4.47 -31.20 18.56
N GLY A 244 4.44 -30.11 19.31
CA GLY A 244 3.76 -30.05 20.60
C GLY A 244 2.42 -29.32 20.46
N TYR A 245 1.36 -29.87 21.04
CA TYR A 245 0.03 -29.24 21.05
C TYR A 245 -0.53 -29.19 22.48
N VAL A 246 -0.95 -28.00 22.92
CA VAL A 246 -1.57 -27.82 24.24
C VAL A 246 -3.06 -28.17 24.16
N SER A 247 -3.43 -29.36 24.65
CA SER A 247 -4.80 -29.88 24.56
C SER A 247 -5.65 -29.64 25.81
N ASP A 248 -5.04 -29.22 26.92
CA ASP A 248 -5.74 -29.06 28.20
C ASP A 248 -6.79 -27.94 28.12
N PRO A 249 -8.07 -28.22 28.41
CA PRO A 249 -9.12 -27.21 28.38
C PRO A 249 -8.94 -26.08 29.41
N SER A 250 -8.15 -26.30 30.47
CA SER A 250 -7.93 -25.35 31.56
C SER A 250 -6.70 -24.46 31.38
N ASP A 251 -5.82 -24.78 30.42
CA ASP A 251 -4.60 -24.01 30.16
C ASP A 251 -4.89 -22.79 29.26
N ALA A 252 -4.27 -21.64 29.56
CA ALA A 252 -4.45 -20.41 28.79
C ALA A 252 -3.86 -20.50 27.37
N ASP A 253 -2.91 -21.41 27.15
CA ASP A 253 -2.32 -21.73 25.85
C ASP A 253 -3.06 -22.85 25.11
N ARG A 254 -4.27 -23.25 25.54
CA ARG A 254 -5.08 -24.25 24.83
C ARG A 254 -5.16 -23.95 23.34
N GLY A 255 -4.90 -24.97 22.51
CA GLY A 255 -4.93 -24.84 21.06
C GLY A 255 -3.63 -24.32 20.45
N ARG A 256 -2.64 -23.96 21.27
CA ARG A 256 -1.32 -23.56 20.79
C ARG A 256 -0.55 -24.78 20.31
N ILE A 257 -0.07 -24.69 19.07
CA ILE A 257 0.91 -25.62 18.50
C ILE A 257 2.30 -24.98 18.47
N PHE A 258 3.33 -25.75 18.77
CA PHE A 258 4.73 -25.33 18.81
C PHE A 258 5.65 -26.46 18.33
N ILE A 259 6.93 -26.14 18.09
CA ILE A 259 7.96 -27.14 17.77
C ILE A 259 8.48 -27.71 19.09
N ASP A 260 8.29 -29.01 19.32
CA ASP A 260 8.71 -29.64 20.56
C ASP A 260 10.21 -29.98 20.54
N CYS A 261 11.02 -28.96 20.76
CA CYS A 261 12.47 -29.06 20.79
C CYS A 261 13.04 -28.04 21.78
N THR A 262 13.92 -28.49 22.67
CA THR A 262 14.58 -27.66 23.69
C THR A 262 15.82 -26.94 23.14
N HIS A 263 16.29 -27.35 21.97
CA HIS A 263 17.45 -26.75 21.31
C HIS A 263 17.13 -25.36 20.75
N THR A 264 18.19 -24.63 20.41
CA THR A 264 18.10 -23.32 19.78
C THR A 264 18.31 -23.40 18.27
N ASP A 265 17.77 -22.41 17.55
CA ASP A 265 18.09 -22.21 16.15
C ASP A 265 19.48 -21.58 15.97
N SER A 266 19.90 -21.38 14.71
CA SER A 266 21.19 -20.75 14.39
C SER A 266 21.35 -19.31 14.90
N LYS A 267 20.28 -18.70 15.41
CA LYS A 267 20.27 -17.36 16.03
C LYS A 267 20.19 -17.42 17.55
N GLY A 268 20.28 -18.62 18.15
CA GLY A 268 20.20 -18.82 19.59
C GLY A 268 18.77 -18.76 20.16
N LYS A 269 17.73 -18.73 19.33
CA LYS A 269 16.34 -18.71 19.79
C LYS A 269 15.78 -20.12 19.93
N ALA A 270 15.24 -20.46 21.10
CA ALA A 270 14.68 -21.78 21.39
C ALA A 270 13.55 -22.15 20.40
N TRP A 271 13.55 -23.38 19.89
CA TRP A 271 12.56 -23.83 18.90
C TRP A 271 11.12 -23.77 19.43
N ALA A 272 10.90 -24.17 20.68
CA ALA A 272 9.59 -24.11 21.33
C ALA A 272 9.01 -22.69 21.49
N SER A 273 9.84 -21.65 21.33
CA SER A 273 9.39 -20.25 21.43
C SER A 273 8.70 -19.72 20.18
N TYR A 274 8.89 -20.40 19.03
CA TYR A 274 8.21 -20.07 17.78
C TYR A 274 6.73 -20.39 17.83
#